data_AF-A0A965P8G3-F1
#
_entry.id   AF-A0A965P8G3-F1
#
_cell.length_a   1.000
_cell.length_b   1.000
_cell.length_c   1.000
_cell.angle_alpha   90.00
_cell.angle_beta   90.00
_cell.angle_gamma   90.00
#
_symmetry.space_group_name_H-M   'P 1'
#
loop_
_entity.id
_entity.type
_entity.pdbx_description
1 polymer ?
#
loop_
_entity_poly.entity_id
_entity_poly.type
_entity_poly.pdbx_seq_one_letter_code
_entity_poly.pdbx_strand_id
1 'polypeptide(L)'
;MTTDNSPITWTWGPTVAVDFEAYYDDEITLKKLGNWHYTRHPKVDPFLVSVFDGENLWVGCPKKFDWKGLDGRQLLSHNASYDEEAYLAGVERGHYAKIDYRWHCTADIAIWYTGYRDLLNTVQALFGYGISKQVRADAKGKQRSDLEAEGSWDDMVRYAGDDAKWCWKIWERLGTRWPEREKRISVLNRERGRYGVAVDVPELKRCVSLVRRVVIEAEDALPWVKAGRKAGSPIGVAEECRKS
;
A
#
# COMPACT_ATOMS: atom_id res chain seq x y z
N MET A 1 -23.83 -32.96 19.25
CA MET A 1 -23.11 -32.01 18.38
C MET A 1 -24.15 -31.16 17.67
N THR A 2 -24.48 -30.01 18.26
CA THR A 2 -25.39 -29.02 17.65
C THR A 2 -24.55 -28.09 16.80
N THR A 3 -24.67 -28.21 15.49
CA THR A 3 -24.13 -27.21 14.54
C THR A 3 -25.05 -25.99 14.59
N ASP A 4 -24.75 -25.08 15.51
CA ASP A 4 -25.36 -23.76 15.51
C ASP A 4 -24.82 -23.00 14.28
N ASN A 5 -25.67 -22.89 13.26
CA ASN A 5 -25.42 -22.13 12.03
C ASN A 5 -25.81 -20.65 12.18
N SER A 6 -25.97 -20.15 13.42
CA SER A 6 -26.14 -18.72 13.64
C SER A 6 -24.89 -17.98 13.13
N PRO A 7 -25.05 -16.91 12.33
CA PRO A 7 -23.92 -16.13 11.86
C PRO A 7 -23.15 -15.62 13.08
N ILE A 8 -21.85 -15.92 13.16
CA ILE A 8 -20.98 -15.38 14.20
C ILE A 8 -20.92 -13.87 13.99
N THR A 9 -21.72 -13.12 14.73
CA THR A 9 -21.63 -11.66 14.79
C THR A 9 -20.46 -11.31 15.70
N TRP A 10 -19.34 -10.92 15.12
CA TRP A 10 -18.19 -10.44 15.91
C TRP A 10 -18.47 -9.03 16.42
N THR A 11 -18.46 -8.85 17.74
CA THR A 11 -18.44 -7.52 18.35
C THR A 11 -17.00 -7.06 18.48
N TRP A 12 -16.56 -6.27 17.51
CA TRP A 12 -15.24 -5.66 17.51
C TRP A 12 -15.14 -4.47 18.48
N GLY A 13 -13.96 -4.26 19.06
CA GLY A 13 -13.62 -3.04 19.77
C GLY A 13 -13.77 -1.77 18.91
N PRO A 14 -13.73 -0.57 19.51
CA PRO A 14 -13.97 0.69 18.80
C PRO A 14 -12.88 1.03 17.78
N THR A 15 -11.69 0.44 17.91
CA THR A 15 -10.56 0.62 17.00
C THR A 15 -10.05 -0.72 16.52
N VAL A 16 -9.97 -0.90 15.21
CA VAL A 16 -9.69 -2.19 14.58
C VAL A 16 -8.61 -2.03 13.50
N ALA A 17 -7.53 -2.79 13.60
CA ALA A 17 -6.54 -2.92 12.55
C ALA A 17 -7.01 -3.89 11.46
N VAL A 18 -6.78 -3.52 10.21
CA VAL A 18 -7.13 -4.25 8.99
C VAL A 18 -5.90 -4.26 8.09
N ASP A 19 -5.51 -5.43 7.60
CA ASP A 19 -4.38 -5.59 6.67
C ASP A 19 -4.73 -6.64 5.61
N PHE A 20 -4.46 -6.33 4.34
CA PHE A 20 -4.79 -7.20 3.20
C PHE A 20 -3.55 -7.79 2.54
N GLU A 21 -3.64 -9.07 2.19
CA GLU A 21 -2.64 -9.73 1.36
C GLU A 21 -3.21 -10.15 0.02
N ALA A 22 -2.46 -9.81 -1.03
CA ALA A 22 -2.85 -10.00 -2.42
C ALA A 22 -1.63 -10.30 -3.29
N TYR A 23 -1.89 -10.88 -4.46
CA TYR A 23 -0.86 -11.17 -5.46
C TYR A 23 -0.07 -9.92 -5.88
N TYR A 24 1.25 -10.05 -5.96
CA TYR A 24 2.13 -9.07 -6.59
C TYR A 24 3.31 -9.77 -7.28
N ASP A 25 3.88 -9.15 -8.32
CA ASP A 25 5.11 -9.61 -8.98
C ASP A 25 6.00 -8.42 -9.35
N ASP A 26 6.96 -8.55 -10.27
CA ASP A 26 7.81 -7.42 -10.68
C ASP A 26 7.08 -6.36 -11.52
N GLU A 27 5.99 -6.73 -12.20
CA GLU A 27 5.23 -5.87 -13.11
C GLU A 27 3.96 -5.31 -12.45
N ILE A 28 3.29 -6.13 -11.66
CA ILE A 28 2.05 -5.84 -10.96
C ILE A 28 2.43 -5.50 -9.52
N THR A 29 2.79 -4.22 -9.32
CA THR A 29 3.12 -3.66 -8.00
C THR A 29 2.38 -2.36 -7.77
N LEU A 30 2.19 -2.01 -6.49
CA LEU A 30 1.71 -0.69 -6.08
C LEU A 30 2.58 0.44 -6.66
N LYS A 31 3.90 0.25 -6.77
CA LYS A 31 4.82 1.28 -7.30
C LYS A 31 4.60 1.53 -8.79
N LYS A 32 4.34 0.49 -9.59
CA LYS A 32 4.16 0.60 -11.05
C LYS A 32 2.74 1.04 -11.42
N LEU A 33 1.73 0.56 -10.70
CA LEU A 33 0.33 0.77 -11.06
C LEU A 33 -0.36 1.87 -10.24
N GLY A 34 0.14 2.16 -9.04
CA GLY A 34 -0.61 2.92 -8.03
C GLY A 34 -1.74 2.10 -7.42
N ASN A 35 -2.29 2.56 -6.29
CA ASN A 35 -3.25 1.77 -5.49
C ASN A 35 -4.54 1.46 -6.25
N TRP A 36 -5.10 2.44 -6.98
CA TRP A 36 -6.38 2.28 -7.67
C TRP A 36 -6.30 1.23 -8.78
N HIS A 37 -5.29 1.32 -9.66
CA HIS A 37 -5.11 0.36 -10.75
C HIS A 37 -4.65 -1.00 -10.24
N TYR A 38 -3.79 -1.05 -9.21
CA TYR A 38 -3.33 -2.31 -8.63
C TYR A 38 -4.51 -3.13 -8.07
N THR A 39 -5.33 -2.54 -7.20
CA THR A 39 -6.48 -3.21 -6.56
C THR A 39 -7.60 -3.59 -7.54
N ARG A 40 -7.57 -3.03 -8.76
CA ARG A 40 -8.49 -3.34 -9.86
C ARG A 40 -7.86 -4.18 -10.97
N HIS A 41 -6.60 -4.56 -10.81
CA HIS A 41 -5.92 -5.40 -11.78
C HIS A 41 -6.52 -6.82 -11.78
N PRO A 42 -6.76 -7.47 -12.94
CA PRO A 42 -7.42 -8.78 -12.98
C PRO A 42 -6.72 -9.92 -12.23
N LYS A 43 -5.40 -9.83 -12.06
CA LYS A 43 -4.62 -10.80 -11.27
C LYS A 43 -4.60 -10.53 -9.77
N VAL A 44 -5.06 -9.36 -9.33
CA VAL A 44 -5.04 -8.93 -7.93
C VAL A 44 -6.42 -9.18 -7.35
N ASP A 45 -6.57 -10.31 -6.66
CA ASP A 45 -7.70 -10.62 -5.79
C ASP A 45 -7.13 -10.84 -4.37
N PRO A 46 -7.42 -9.97 -3.39
CA PRO A 46 -6.96 -10.17 -2.03
C PRO A 46 -7.43 -11.53 -1.50
N PHE A 47 -6.48 -12.41 -1.20
CA PHE A 47 -6.75 -13.77 -0.79
C PHE A 47 -6.79 -13.92 0.74
N LEU A 48 -6.27 -12.92 1.47
CA LEU A 48 -6.28 -12.87 2.92
C LEU A 48 -6.57 -11.44 3.40
N VAL A 49 -7.31 -11.33 4.50
CA VAL A 49 -7.35 -10.14 5.34
C VAL A 49 -7.18 -10.57 6.79
N SER A 50 -6.41 -9.79 7.55
CA SER A 50 -6.30 -9.91 9.01
C SER A 50 -7.00 -8.71 9.66
N VAL A 51 -7.76 -8.99 10.72
CA VAL A 51 -8.57 -8.01 11.45
C VAL A 51 -8.33 -8.19 12.94
N PHE A 52 -7.91 -7.12 13.63
CA PHE A 52 -7.50 -7.18 15.04
C PHE A 52 -7.92 -5.93 15.82
N ASP A 53 -8.63 -6.10 16.94
CA ASP A 53 -9.11 -4.97 17.77
C ASP A 53 -8.30 -4.72 19.06
N GLY A 54 -7.22 -5.47 19.27
CA GLY A 54 -6.44 -5.47 20.51
C GLY A 54 -6.60 -6.76 21.32
N GLU A 55 -7.70 -7.46 21.13
CA GLU A 55 -8.02 -8.70 21.86
C GLU A 55 -8.38 -9.84 20.91
N ASN A 56 -9.27 -9.58 19.97
CA ASN A 56 -9.78 -10.53 19.00
C ASN A 56 -9.01 -10.43 17.68
N LEU A 57 -8.57 -11.58 17.15
CA LEU A 57 -7.93 -11.69 15.85
C LEU A 57 -8.76 -12.60 14.94
N TRP A 58 -9.04 -12.11 13.73
CA TRP A 58 -9.55 -12.93 12.64
C TRP A 58 -8.60 -12.83 11.45
N VAL A 59 -8.28 -13.97 10.83
CA VAL A 59 -7.46 -14.02 9.61
C VAL A 59 -8.09 -15.00 8.64
N GLY A 60 -8.34 -14.57 7.41
CA GLY A 60 -9.01 -15.44 6.44
C GLY A 60 -9.38 -14.76 5.13
N CYS A 61 -10.20 -15.45 4.33
CA CYS A 61 -10.62 -14.96 3.03
C CYS A 61 -11.50 -13.69 3.17
N PRO A 62 -11.13 -12.55 2.57
CA PRO A 62 -11.87 -11.30 2.73
C PRO A 62 -13.35 -11.38 2.37
N LYS A 63 -13.73 -12.26 1.43
CA LYS A 63 -15.12 -12.47 1.00
C LYS A 63 -15.98 -13.21 2.05
N LYS A 64 -15.36 -13.84 3.04
CA LYS A 64 -16.02 -14.54 4.15
C LYS A 64 -16.04 -13.74 5.44
N PHE A 65 -15.38 -12.59 5.47
CA PHE A 65 -15.33 -11.72 6.63
C PHE A 65 -16.64 -10.95 6.81
N ASP A 66 -17.11 -10.81 8.06
CA ASP A 66 -18.27 -9.98 8.37
C ASP A 66 -17.90 -8.49 8.40
N TRP A 67 -17.83 -7.91 7.20
CA TRP A 67 -17.53 -6.48 7.02
C TRP A 67 -18.52 -5.56 7.75
N LYS A 68 -19.78 -5.98 7.89
CA LYS A 68 -20.80 -5.17 8.57
C LYS A 68 -20.53 -5.05 10.07
N GLY A 69 -19.84 -6.01 10.67
CA GLY A 69 -19.37 -5.93 12.06
C GLY A 69 -18.41 -4.76 12.33
N LEU A 70 -17.80 -4.19 11.28
CA LEU A 70 -16.91 -3.02 11.34
C LEU A 70 -17.62 -1.68 11.11
N ASP A 71 -18.95 -1.66 10.99
CA ASP A 71 -19.71 -0.44 10.73
C ASP A 71 -19.64 0.59 11.88
N GLY A 72 -19.27 1.82 11.55
CA GLY A 72 -19.05 2.93 12.48
C GLY A 72 -17.75 2.85 13.29
N ARG A 73 -16.85 1.89 13.02
CA ARG A 73 -15.60 1.70 13.76
C ARG A 73 -14.49 2.61 13.22
N GLN A 74 -13.48 2.83 14.07
CA GLN A 74 -12.21 3.39 13.62
C GLN A 74 -11.33 2.27 13.07
N LEU A 75 -10.98 2.35 11.79
CA LEU A 75 -10.14 1.37 11.12
C LEU A 75 -8.69 1.85 11.05
N LEU A 76 -7.74 0.92 11.13
CA LEU A 76 -6.31 1.19 11.08
C LEU A 76 -5.65 0.29 10.05
N SER A 77 -4.69 0.82 9.30
CA SER A 77 -3.78 -0.02 8.50
C SER A 77 -2.38 0.58 8.46
N HIS A 78 -1.37 -0.28 8.36
CA HIS A 78 0.02 0.15 8.18
C HIS A 78 0.38 0.44 6.72
N ASN A 79 -0.61 0.75 5.88
CA ASN A 79 -0.50 1.51 4.65
C ASN A 79 -1.92 1.79 4.15
N ALA A 80 -2.70 2.58 4.89
CA ALA A 80 -4.14 2.75 4.62
C ALA A 80 -4.47 3.17 3.18
N SER A 81 -3.54 3.81 2.45
CA SER A 81 -3.71 4.12 1.01
C SER A 81 -3.91 2.88 0.14
N TYR A 82 -3.33 1.74 0.52
CA TYR A 82 -3.55 0.46 -0.14
C TYR A 82 -4.75 -0.27 0.47
N ASP A 83 -4.78 -0.49 1.78
CA ASP A 83 -5.79 -1.35 2.42
C ASP A 83 -7.22 -0.81 2.28
N GLU A 84 -7.40 0.51 2.41
CA GLU A 84 -8.70 1.15 2.17
C GLU A 84 -9.10 1.01 0.70
N GLU A 85 -8.14 1.11 -0.23
CA GLU A 85 -8.41 0.94 -1.65
C GLU A 85 -8.77 -0.52 -2.00
N ALA A 86 -8.14 -1.49 -1.34
CA ALA A 86 -8.47 -2.91 -1.48
C ALA A 86 -9.89 -3.19 -0.97
N TYR A 87 -10.27 -2.61 0.17
CA TYR A 87 -11.64 -2.64 0.68
C TYR A 87 -12.63 -2.02 -0.31
N LEU A 88 -12.38 -0.79 -0.78
CA LEU A 88 -13.26 -0.09 -1.72
C LEU A 88 -13.44 -0.87 -3.02
N ALA A 89 -12.36 -1.42 -3.57
CA ALA A 89 -12.41 -2.22 -4.78
C ALA A 89 -13.20 -3.54 -4.58
N GLY A 90 -13.24 -4.09 -3.37
CA GLY A 90 -14.10 -5.24 -3.04
C GLY A 90 -15.57 -4.85 -2.84
N VAL A 91 -15.86 -3.67 -2.29
CA VAL A 91 -17.22 -3.11 -2.25
C VAL A 91 -17.76 -2.88 -3.67
N GLU A 92 -16.96 -2.30 -4.56
CA GLU A 92 -17.33 -2.08 -5.97
C GLU A 92 -17.69 -3.37 -6.71
N ARG A 93 -17.01 -4.48 -6.37
CA ARG A 93 -17.29 -5.81 -6.93
C ARG A 93 -18.46 -6.54 -6.23
N GLY A 94 -19.07 -5.93 -5.22
CA GLY A 94 -20.13 -6.56 -4.43
C GLY A 94 -19.65 -7.69 -3.51
N HIS A 95 -18.33 -7.78 -3.25
CA HIS A 95 -17.76 -8.79 -2.38
C HIS A 95 -17.88 -8.42 -0.89
N TYR A 96 -17.80 -7.12 -0.57
CA TYR A 96 -17.77 -6.62 0.80
C TYR A 96 -18.97 -5.72 1.07
N ALA A 97 -19.48 -5.73 2.30
CA ALA A 97 -20.52 -4.79 2.70
C ALA A 97 -19.94 -3.36 2.74
N LYS A 98 -20.69 -2.40 2.19
CA LYS A 98 -20.39 -0.98 2.39
C LYS A 98 -20.70 -0.61 3.85
N ILE A 99 -19.74 0.03 4.51
CA ILE A 99 -19.84 0.47 5.90
C ILE A 99 -19.40 1.92 6.04
N ASP A 100 -19.85 2.56 7.11
CA ASP A 100 -19.33 3.85 7.55
C ASP A 100 -18.10 3.62 8.45
N TYR A 101 -17.06 4.44 8.29
CA TYR A 101 -15.82 4.29 9.07
C TYR A 101 -15.01 5.58 9.13
N ARG A 102 -14.00 5.58 10.01
CA ARG A 102 -12.87 6.50 9.91
C ARG A 102 -11.58 5.69 9.83
N TRP A 103 -10.84 5.81 8.73
CA TRP A 103 -9.64 4.99 8.49
C TRP A 103 -8.36 5.78 8.71
N HIS A 104 -7.50 5.34 9.62
CA HIS A 104 -6.22 5.95 9.93
C HIS A 104 -5.03 5.11 9.45
N CYS A 105 -3.97 5.80 9.04
CA CYS A 105 -2.76 5.18 8.54
C CYS A 105 -1.68 5.13 9.63
N THR A 106 -1.34 3.94 10.11
CA THR A 106 -0.31 3.80 11.14
C THR A 106 1.11 3.99 10.58
N ALA A 107 1.29 4.00 9.26
CA ALA A 107 2.53 4.39 8.61
C ALA A 107 2.73 5.92 8.60
N ASP A 108 1.65 6.72 8.65
CA ASP A 108 1.72 8.18 8.67
C ASP A 108 2.05 8.71 10.07
N ILE A 109 1.49 8.10 11.11
CA ILE A 109 1.90 8.36 12.51
C ILE A 109 3.33 7.86 12.78
N ALA A 110 3.74 6.74 12.17
CA ALA A 110 5.07 6.18 12.33
C ALA A 110 6.15 7.14 11.80
N ILE A 111 5.96 7.69 10.59
CA ILE A 111 6.92 8.64 10.02
C ILE A 111 6.93 9.95 10.80
N TRP A 112 5.76 10.42 11.26
CA TRP A 112 5.67 11.61 12.10
C TRP A 112 6.45 11.48 13.42
N TYR A 113 6.47 10.28 14.01
CA TYR A 113 7.10 10.07 15.32
C TYR A 113 8.54 9.55 15.25
N THR A 114 8.81 8.57 14.38
CA THR A 114 10.09 7.84 14.33
C THR A 114 10.96 8.22 13.14
N GLY A 115 10.40 8.87 12.12
CA GLY A 115 11.05 9.07 10.82
C GLY A 115 11.03 7.84 9.90
N TYR A 116 10.57 6.68 10.38
CA TYR A 116 10.39 5.47 9.57
C TYR A 116 8.94 5.30 9.14
N ARG A 117 8.75 4.87 7.90
CA ARG A 117 7.42 4.60 7.35
C ARG A 117 7.06 3.12 7.34
N ASP A 118 8.04 2.24 7.11
CA ASP A 118 7.77 0.81 6.99
C ASP A 118 7.64 0.14 8.36
N LEU A 119 6.84 -0.92 8.40
CA LEU A 119 6.47 -1.60 9.65
C LEU A 119 7.69 -2.12 10.39
N LEU A 120 8.61 -2.75 9.66
CA LEU A 120 9.82 -3.35 10.22
C LEU A 120 10.68 -2.33 10.98
N ASN A 121 11.04 -1.22 10.35
CA ASN A 121 11.85 -0.19 11.00
C ASN A 121 11.07 0.53 12.11
N THR A 122 9.77 0.73 11.93
CA THR A 122 8.91 1.34 12.95
C THR A 122 8.84 0.48 14.23
N VAL A 123 8.63 -0.83 14.07
CA VAL A 123 8.53 -1.75 15.21
C VAL A 123 9.87 -1.89 15.91
N GLN A 124 10.97 -1.96 15.16
CA GLN A 124 12.30 -1.94 15.74
C GLN A 124 12.55 -0.64 16.54
N ALA A 125 12.20 0.51 15.99
CA ALA A 125 12.43 1.80 16.64
C ALA A 125 11.57 2.02 17.90
N LEU A 126 10.31 1.56 17.88
CA LEU A 126 9.38 1.77 19.00
C LEU A 126 9.46 0.70 20.09
N PHE A 127 9.69 -0.56 19.70
CA PHE A 127 9.56 -1.72 20.58
C PHE A 127 10.85 -2.52 20.72
N GLY A 128 11.91 -2.19 19.98
CA GLY A 128 13.16 -2.95 19.99
C GLY A 128 13.02 -4.37 19.43
N TYR A 129 11.94 -4.64 18.68
CA TYR A 129 11.60 -5.96 18.18
C TYR A 129 11.87 -6.07 16.67
N GLY A 130 12.57 -7.13 16.26
CA GLY A 130 12.86 -7.41 14.86
C GLY A 130 11.73 -8.21 14.20
N ILE A 131 11.24 -7.71 13.07
CA ILE A 131 10.29 -8.43 12.20
C ILE A 131 11.05 -9.02 11.01
N SER A 132 10.62 -10.17 10.49
CA SER A 132 11.17 -10.75 9.26
C SER A 132 10.34 -10.34 8.03
N LYS A 133 11.00 -10.00 6.91
CA LYS A 133 10.35 -9.76 5.61
C LYS A 133 10.28 -11.02 4.73
N GLN A 134 10.73 -12.16 5.24
CA GLN A 134 10.94 -13.36 4.44
C GLN A 134 9.63 -13.92 3.86
N VAL A 135 8.58 -14.07 4.67
CA VAL A 135 7.28 -14.61 4.22
C VAL A 135 6.70 -13.77 3.08
N ARG A 136 6.74 -12.43 3.22
CA ARG A 136 6.31 -11.52 2.15
C ARG A 136 7.14 -11.66 0.88
N ALA A 137 8.46 -11.77 1.01
CA ALA A 137 9.36 -11.94 -0.13
C ALA A 137 9.10 -13.26 -0.86
N ASP A 138 8.84 -14.33 -0.10
CA ASP A 138 8.57 -15.67 -0.64
C ASP A 138 7.20 -15.78 -1.31
N ALA A 139 6.25 -14.91 -0.94
CA ALA A 139 4.93 -14.83 -1.58
C ALA A 139 4.93 -14.10 -2.94
N LYS A 140 6.08 -13.53 -3.35
CA LYS A 140 6.17 -12.81 -4.64
C LYS A 140 5.86 -13.75 -5.81
N GLY A 141 4.93 -13.32 -6.66
CA GLY A 141 4.49 -14.06 -7.83
C GLY A 141 3.58 -15.24 -7.53
N LYS A 142 3.10 -15.41 -6.29
CA LYS A 142 2.29 -16.54 -5.86
C LYS A 142 0.85 -16.13 -5.55
N GLN A 143 -0.08 -16.98 -5.95
CA GLN A 143 -1.48 -16.95 -5.50
C GLN A 143 -1.64 -17.84 -4.27
N ARG A 144 -2.81 -17.75 -3.62
CA ARG A 144 -3.17 -18.64 -2.50
C ARG A 144 -2.96 -20.12 -2.81
N SER A 145 -3.39 -20.58 -4.00
CA SER A 145 -3.25 -21.98 -4.40
C SER A 145 -1.80 -22.45 -4.43
N ASP A 146 -0.88 -21.56 -4.80
CA ASP A 146 0.55 -21.86 -4.86
C ASP A 146 1.11 -21.97 -3.43
N LEU A 147 0.73 -21.05 -2.54
CA LEU A 147 1.11 -21.09 -1.12
C LEU A 147 0.57 -22.33 -0.40
N GLU A 148 -0.66 -22.75 -0.71
CA GLU A 148 -1.25 -24.00 -0.18
C GLU A 148 -0.50 -25.23 -0.71
N ALA A 149 -0.18 -25.27 -2.00
CA ALA A 149 0.55 -26.38 -2.61
C ALA A 149 1.98 -26.52 -2.08
N GLU A 150 2.64 -25.40 -1.74
CA GLU A 150 3.97 -25.36 -1.16
C GLU A 150 3.99 -25.58 0.37
N GLY A 151 2.82 -25.64 1.02
CA GLY A 151 2.70 -25.77 2.47
C GLY A 151 3.08 -24.51 3.26
N SER A 152 3.19 -23.36 2.60
CA SER A 152 3.57 -22.07 3.22
C SER A 152 2.35 -21.20 3.60
N TRP A 153 1.13 -21.69 3.36
CA TRP A 153 -0.10 -20.96 3.67
C TRP A 153 -0.24 -20.60 5.15
N ASP A 154 0.07 -21.52 6.07
CA ASP A 154 -0.05 -21.25 7.51
C ASP A 154 0.96 -20.19 7.99
N ASP A 155 2.15 -20.14 7.38
CA ASP A 155 3.11 -19.06 7.63
C ASP A 155 2.60 -17.71 7.15
N MET A 156 1.95 -17.68 5.99
CA MET A 156 1.31 -16.47 5.45
C MET A 156 0.15 -15.98 6.34
N VAL A 157 -0.67 -16.90 6.85
CA VAL A 157 -1.76 -16.58 7.80
C VAL A 157 -1.21 -15.97 9.08
N ARG A 158 -0.14 -16.56 9.63
CA ARG A 158 0.53 -16.04 10.83
C ARG A 158 1.14 -14.66 10.58
N TYR A 159 1.86 -14.50 9.46
CA TYR A 159 2.50 -13.26 9.05
C TYR A 159 1.48 -12.11 8.95
N ALA A 160 0.38 -12.31 8.21
CA ALA A 160 -0.66 -11.29 8.06
C ALA A 160 -1.34 -10.95 9.40
N GLY A 161 -1.56 -11.96 10.25
CA GLY A 161 -2.09 -11.73 11.60
C GLY A 161 -1.17 -10.88 12.48
N ASP A 162 0.14 -11.09 12.38
CA ASP A 162 1.13 -10.32 13.13
C ASP A 162 1.27 -8.88 12.60
N ASP A 163 1.15 -8.64 11.29
CA ASP A 163 1.16 -7.30 10.71
C ASP A 163 -0.02 -6.45 11.23
N ALA A 164 -1.23 -7.01 11.32
CA ALA A 164 -2.38 -6.34 11.94
C ALA A 164 -2.18 -6.06 13.44
N LYS A 165 -1.59 -7.00 14.19
CA LYS A 165 -1.26 -6.76 15.62
C LYS A 165 -0.25 -5.64 15.79
N TRP A 166 0.80 -5.60 14.99
CA TRP A 166 1.80 -4.54 15.07
C TRP A 166 1.24 -3.19 14.65
N CYS A 167 0.41 -3.15 13.61
CA CYS A 167 -0.36 -1.98 13.23
C CYS A 167 -1.16 -1.43 14.43
N TRP A 168 -1.93 -2.30 15.11
CA TRP A 168 -2.71 -1.92 16.29
C TRP A 168 -1.83 -1.44 17.45
N LYS A 169 -0.72 -2.14 17.76
CA LYS A 169 0.21 -1.74 18.84
C LYS A 169 0.86 -0.38 18.59
N ILE A 170 1.18 -0.06 17.33
CA ILE A 170 1.67 1.28 16.96
C ILE A 170 0.61 2.34 17.29
N TRP A 171 -0.65 2.06 16.95
CA TRP A 171 -1.75 2.97 17.26
C TRP A 171 -2.03 3.08 18.75
N GLU A 172 -2.03 1.98 19.50
CA GLU A 172 -2.18 1.99 20.95
C GLU A 172 -1.13 2.91 21.60
N ARG A 173 0.12 2.80 21.16
CA ARG A 173 1.23 3.57 21.72
C ARG A 173 1.22 5.05 21.34
N LEU A 174 0.83 5.38 20.11
CA LEU A 174 1.02 6.70 19.54
C LEU A 174 -0.28 7.44 19.19
N GLY A 175 -1.39 6.75 18.96
CA GLY A 175 -2.62 7.29 18.39
C GLY A 175 -3.23 8.44 19.20
N THR A 176 -3.10 8.41 20.52
CA THR A 176 -3.50 9.51 21.43
C THR A 176 -2.52 10.68 21.42
N ARG A 177 -1.26 10.45 21.04
CA ARG A 177 -0.19 11.46 20.92
C ARG A 177 -0.15 12.12 19.55
N TRP A 178 -0.75 11.48 18.53
CA TRP A 178 -0.78 12.00 17.17
C TRP A 178 -1.73 13.19 17.08
N PRO A 179 -1.24 14.40 16.75
CA PRO A 179 -2.09 15.59 16.74
C PRO A 179 -3.26 15.44 15.76
N GLU A 180 -4.45 15.89 16.15
CA GLU A 180 -5.65 15.83 15.30
C GLU A 180 -5.46 16.53 13.95
N ARG A 181 -4.64 17.57 13.89
CA ARG A 181 -4.28 18.23 12.63
C ARG A 181 -3.56 17.28 11.68
N GLU A 182 -2.60 16.50 12.17
CA GLU A 182 -1.83 15.55 11.37
C GLU A 182 -2.70 14.36 10.93
N LYS A 183 -3.60 13.88 11.80
CA LYS A 183 -4.62 12.87 11.44
C LYS A 183 -5.48 13.34 10.26
N ARG A 184 -5.95 14.59 10.31
CA ARG A 184 -6.75 15.18 9.23
C ARG A 184 -5.97 15.34 7.94
N ILE A 185 -4.71 15.79 8.01
CA ILE A 185 -3.84 15.92 6.83
C ILE A 185 -3.59 14.56 6.18
N SER A 186 -3.30 13.53 6.97
CA SER A 186 -3.13 12.15 6.51
C SER A 186 -4.35 11.66 5.71
N VAL A 187 -5.55 11.82 6.28
CA VAL A 187 -6.81 11.42 5.62
C VAL A 187 -7.03 12.24 4.35
N LEU A 188 -6.96 13.57 4.44
CA LEU A 188 -7.20 14.46 3.30
C LEU A 188 -6.26 14.18 2.13
N ASN A 189 -4.96 14.00 2.40
CA ASN A 189 -3.98 13.71 1.35
C ASN A 189 -4.28 12.39 0.65
N ARG A 190 -4.70 11.36 1.41
CA ARG A 190 -5.07 10.06 0.84
C ARG A 190 -6.34 10.15 -0.01
N GLU A 191 -7.37 10.83 0.49
CA GLU A 191 -8.62 11.06 -0.26
C GLU A 191 -8.38 11.87 -1.53
N ARG A 192 -7.56 12.93 -1.47
CA ARG A 192 -7.19 13.74 -2.64
C ARG A 192 -6.34 12.96 -3.63
N GLY A 193 -5.40 12.15 -3.13
CA GLY A 193 -4.59 11.26 -3.97
C GLY A 193 -5.45 10.24 -4.72
N ARG A 194 -6.48 9.68 -4.06
CA ARG A 194 -7.45 8.78 -4.67
C ARG A 194 -8.34 9.49 -5.69
N TYR A 195 -8.86 10.67 -5.35
CA TYR A 195 -9.70 11.48 -6.24
C TYR A 195 -8.97 11.83 -7.54
N GLY A 196 -7.67 12.11 -7.43
CA GLY A 196 -6.81 12.40 -8.58
C GLY A 196 -7.12 13.74 -9.25
N VAL A 197 -6.64 13.89 -10.48
CA VAL A 197 -6.90 15.06 -11.33
C VAL A 197 -7.23 14.62 -12.74
N ALA A 198 -8.21 15.26 -13.36
CA ALA A 198 -8.52 15.03 -14.76
C ALA A 198 -7.44 15.66 -15.65
N VAL A 199 -7.01 14.93 -16.67
CA VAL A 199 -6.02 15.39 -17.66
C VAL A 199 -6.53 15.17 -19.07
N ASP A 200 -6.23 16.10 -19.96
CA ASP A 200 -6.44 15.92 -21.40
C ASP A 200 -5.32 15.00 -21.94
N VAL A 201 -5.65 13.72 -22.12
CA VAL A 201 -4.69 12.69 -22.54
C VAL A 201 -4.17 12.95 -23.97
N PRO A 202 -5.00 13.28 -24.98
CA PRO A 202 -4.51 13.70 -26.29
C PRO A 202 -3.51 14.86 -26.24
N GLU A 203 -3.84 15.92 -25.51
CA GLU A 203 -2.98 17.10 -25.39
C GLU A 203 -1.68 16.78 -24.64
N LEU A 204 -1.75 15.98 -23.58
CA LEU A 204 -0.56 15.49 -22.86
C LEU A 204 0.37 14.72 -23.81
N LYS A 205 -0.16 13.81 -24.63
CA LYS A 205 0.63 13.05 -25.62
C LYS A 205 1.24 13.96 -26.69
N ARG A 206 0.51 14.99 -27.12
CA ARG A 206 1.01 16.01 -28.06
C ARG A 206 2.19 16.77 -27.45
N CYS A 207 2.04 17.25 -26.21
CA CYS A 207 3.08 17.96 -25.47
C CYS A 207 4.32 17.10 -25.22
N VAL A 208 4.14 15.83 -24.81
CA VAL A 208 5.27 14.88 -24.66
C VAL A 208 6.01 14.69 -25.99
N SER A 209 5.29 14.55 -27.10
CA SER A 209 5.91 14.40 -28.42
C SER A 209 6.66 15.68 -28.85
N LEU A 210 6.12 16.85 -28.54
CA LEU A 210 6.79 18.13 -28.78
C LEU A 210 8.11 18.22 -28.00
N VAL A 211 8.07 17.99 -26.68
CA VAL A 211 9.27 18.05 -25.83
C VAL A 211 10.33 17.04 -26.26
N ARG A 212 9.93 15.81 -26.66
CA ARG A 212 10.87 14.81 -27.18
C ARG A 212 11.60 15.28 -28.44
N ARG A 213 10.91 15.98 -29.36
CA ARG A 213 11.57 16.56 -30.53
C ARG A 213 12.58 17.63 -30.15
N VAL A 214 12.21 18.53 -29.23
CA VAL A 214 13.14 19.56 -28.74
C VAL A 214 14.37 18.94 -28.08
N VAL A 215 14.20 17.84 -27.30
CA VAL A 215 15.33 17.11 -26.73
C VAL A 215 16.24 16.57 -27.82
N ILE A 216 15.71 15.89 -28.85
CA ILE A 216 16.51 15.34 -29.96
C ILE A 216 17.27 16.46 -30.67
N GLU A 217 16.59 17.54 -31.04
CA GLU A 217 17.20 18.70 -31.71
C GLU A 217 18.30 19.35 -30.87
N ALA A 218 18.08 19.46 -29.55
CA ALA A 218 19.08 19.96 -28.62
C ALA A 218 20.29 19.03 -28.54
N GLU A 219 20.08 17.71 -28.43
CA GLU A 219 21.15 16.70 -28.39
C GLU A 219 22.01 16.73 -29.65
N ASP A 220 21.41 16.86 -30.83
CA ASP A 220 22.10 16.97 -32.12
C ASP A 220 22.97 18.24 -32.23
N ALA A 221 22.63 19.29 -31.49
CA ALA A 221 23.40 20.52 -31.45
C ALA A 221 24.65 20.41 -30.55
N LEU A 222 24.73 19.45 -29.63
CA LEU A 222 25.81 19.37 -28.64
C LEU A 222 27.10 18.79 -29.27
N PRO A 223 28.23 19.53 -29.25
CA PRO A 223 29.48 19.06 -29.84
C PRO A 223 30.04 17.78 -29.21
N TRP A 224 29.90 17.61 -27.90
CA TRP A 224 30.39 16.42 -27.20
C TRP A 224 29.53 15.18 -27.46
N VAL A 225 28.26 15.34 -27.82
CA VAL A 225 27.41 14.21 -28.26
C VAL A 225 27.94 13.64 -29.56
N LYS A 226 28.33 14.51 -30.50
CA LYS A 226 28.99 14.10 -31.76
C LYS A 226 30.33 13.40 -31.51
N ALA A 227 31.00 13.69 -30.41
CA ALA A 227 32.20 13.00 -29.95
C ALA A 227 31.92 11.69 -29.18
N GLY A 228 30.67 11.20 -29.16
CA GLY A 228 30.27 9.95 -28.53
C GLY A 228 29.98 10.04 -27.04
N ARG A 229 29.89 11.24 -26.46
CA ARG A 229 29.46 11.43 -25.06
C ARG A 229 27.92 11.46 -24.96
N LYS A 230 27.38 11.19 -23.77
CA LYS A 230 25.96 11.42 -23.49
C LYS A 230 25.67 12.92 -23.40
N ALA A 231 24.46 13.33 -23.78
CA ALA A 231 24.04 14.74 -23.75
C ALA A 231 24.26 15.41 -22.38
N GLY A 232 23.83 14.75 -21.30
CA GLY A 232 24.02 15.23 -19.93
C GLY A 232 25.41 14.98 -19.33
N SER A 233 26.46 14.76 -20.13
CA SER A 233 27.80 14.46 -19.61
C SER A 233 28.50 15.71 -19.05
N PRO A 234 28.79 15.77 -17.74
CA PRO A 234 29.55 16.89 -17.18
C PRO A 234 30.98 16.98 -17.74
N ILE A 235 31.56 15.81 -18.07
CA ILE A 235 32.89 15.71 -18.69
C ILE A 235 32.86 16.29 -20.10
N GLY A 236 31.87 15.93 -20.92
CA GLY A 236 31.72 16.43 -22.29
C GLY A 236 31.58 17.96 -22.33
N VAL A 237 30.81 18.53 -21.40
CA VAL A 237 30.69 19.99 -21.23
C VAL A 237 32.06 20.61 -20.87
N ALA A 238 32.75 20.06 -19.87
CA ALA A 238 34.04 20.60 -19.43
C ALA A 238 35.12 20.50 -20.51
N GLU A 239 35.14 19.42 -21.29
CA GLU A 239 36.05 19.25 -22.44
C GLU A 239 35.79 20.32 -23.51
N GLU A 240 34.52 20.61 -23.82
CA GLU A 240 34.15 21.60 -24.82
C GLU A 240 34.46 23.04 -24.35
N CYS A 241 34.16 23.38 -23.09
CA CYS A 241 34.47 24.69 -22.52
C CYS A 241 35.97 25.00 -22.50
N ARG A 242 36.85 23.99 -22.41
CA ARG A 242 38.31 24.18 -22.46
C ARG A 242 38.84 24.47 -23.86
N LYS A 243 38.04 24.25 -24.91
CA LYS A 243 38.41 24.58 -26.31
C LYS A 243 38.12 26.04 -26.67
N SER A 244 37.33 26.72 -25.83
CA SER A 244 36.96 28.14 -25.95
C SER A 244 37.96 29.01 -25.20
#